data_AF-A0A4R8SDF0-F1
#
_entry.id   AF-A0A4R8SDF0-F1
#
_cell.length_a   1.000
_cell.length_b   1.000
_cell.length_c   1.000
_cell.angle_alpha   90.00
_cell.angle_beta   90.00
_cell.angle_gamma   90.00
#
_symmetry.space_group_name_H-M   'P 1'
#
loop_
_entity.id
_entity.type
_entity.pdbx_description
1 polymer ?
#
loop_
_entity_poly.entity_id
_entity_poly.type
_entity_poly.pdbx_seq_one_letter_code
_entity_poly.pdbx_strand_id
1 'polypeptide(L)'
;MFTFSAPENRYIVRVSLPGNQYETAYRGGMSAVRVYRMADLVSGGVSSADFAPVGDGRFRLGVNDEDGYVTIEFVEPLALHAESMPEVWPTVIDSDGYLTREAAKRVAQRLHKLLPLPNDGVEHTDRLEHESEPTLGMSIYSPYRRDETFGFWFDRIGRQLITQVVDVADPQAVRSPYLFRALDNR
;
A
#
# COMPACT_ATOMS: atom_id res chain seq x y z
N MET A 1 7.44 0.93 -29.27
CA MET A 1 7.50 -0.15 -28.27
C MET A 1 8.50 0.30 -27.22
N PHE A 2 8.03 0.87 -26.11
CA PHE A 2 8.91 1.36 -25.06
C PHE A 2 9.07 0.27 -24.02
N THR A 3 10.26 -0.33 -23.97
CA THR A 3 10.65 -1.26 -22.91
C THR A 3 11.10 -0.43 -21.72
N PHE A 4 10.25 -0.29 -20.71
CA PHE A 4 10.65 0.31 -19.44
C PHE A 4 11.46 -0.72 -18.65
N SER A 5 12.78 -0.55 -18.65
CA SER A 5 13.66 -1.18 -17.66
C SER A 5 13.53 -0.36 -16.37
N ALA A 6 12.73 -0.86 -15.42
CA ALA A 6 12.83 -0.39 -14.05
C ALA A 6 14.16 -0.94 -13.48
N PRO A 7 15.05 -0.11 -12.92
CA PRO A 7 16.33 -0.61 -12.41
C PRO A 7 16.06 -1.57 -11.25
N GLU A 8 16.58 -2.78 -11.37
CA GLU A 8 16.26 -3.97 -10.56
C GLU A 8 16.55 -3.83 -9.04
N ASN A 9 17.13 -2.71 -8.60
CA ASN A 9 17.69 -2.52 -7.25
C ASN A 9 16.94 -1.50 -6.36
N ARG A 10 15.68 -1.18 -6.63
CA ARG A 10 15.03 -0.06 -5.92
C ARG A 10 14.42 -0.42 -4.56
N TYR A 11 13.90 -1.62 -4.32
CA TYR A 11 13.14 -1.89 -3.09
C TYR A 11 14.01 -2.39 -1.93
N ILE A 12 13.96 -1.72 -0.78
CA ILE A 12 14.41 -2.28 0.50
C ILE A 12 13.20 -2.45 1.38
N VAL A 13 12.95 -3.67 1.87
CA VAL A 13 11.91 -3.86 2.89
C VAL A 13 12.60 -4.07 4.23
N ARG A 14 12.29 -3.22 5.21
CA ARG A 14 12.75 -3.38 6.58
C ARG A 14 11.62 -3.90 7.44
N VAL A 15 11.80 -5.04 8.08
CA VAL A 15 10.84 -5.58 9.05
C VAL A 15 11.25 -5.13 10.45
N SER A 16 10.30 -4.59 11.21
CA SER A 16 10.48 -4.28 12.63
C SER A 16 10.32 -5.57 13.44
N LEU A 17 11.33 -5.96 14.21
CA LEU A 17 11.29 -7.11 15.11
C LEU A 17 11.19 -6.64 16.59
N PRO A 18 10.69 -7.51 17.50
CA PRO A 18 10.63 -7.25 18.93
C PRO A 18 11.96 -6.72 19.46
N GLY A 19 11.90 -5.62 20.21
CA GLY A 19 13.09 -4.92 20.72
C GLY A 19 13.60 -3.78 19.85
N ASN A 20 12.75 -3.21 18.96
CA ASN A 20 13.09 -2.08 18.08
C ASN A 20 14.27 -2.35 17.12
N GLN A 21 14.46 -3.60 16.72
CA GLN A 21 15.47 -3.95 15.73
C GLN A 21 14.84 -3.95 14.33
N TYR A 22 15.41 -3.16 13.43
CA TYR A 22 15.03 -3.19 12.01
C TYR A 22 15.98 -4.10 11.25
N GLU A 23 15.45 -5.12 10.59
CA GLU A 23 16.22 -5.99 9.70
C GLU A 23 15.79 -5.83 8.24
N THR A 24 16.74 -5.86 7.31
CA THR A 24 16.42 -5.84 5.87
C THR A 24 15.93 -7.21 5.43
N ALA A 25 14.62 -7.35 5.21
CA ALA A 25 13.98 -8.58 4.75
C ALA A 25 14.04 -8.78 3.23
N TYR A 26 14.19 -7.70 2.46
CA TYR A 26 14.30 -7.76 1.00
C TYR A 26 15.15 -6.61 0.47
N ARG A 27 15.95 -6.89 -0.57
CA ARG A 27 16.67 -5.90 -1.38
C ARG A 27 16.55 -6.30 -2.84
N GLY A 28 15.93 -5.47 -3.68
CA GLY A 28 15.76 -5.77 -5.11
C GLY A 28 17.09 -6.13 -5.79
N GLY A 29 17.06 -7.15 -6.66
CA GLY A 29 18.20 -7.57 -7.49
C GLY A 29 19.29 -8.39 -6.77
N MET A 30 19.15 -8.66 -5.48
CA MET A 30 20.01 -9.58 -4.74
C MET A 30 19.16 -10.54 -3.89
N SER A 31 19.57 -11.80 -3.79
CA SER A 31 18.99 -12.74 -2.82
C SER A 31 18.86 -12.07 -1.45
N ALA A 32 17.69 -12.21 -0.81
CA ALA A 32 17.40 -11.56 0.47
C ALA A 32 18.57 -11.71 1.44
N VAL A 33 18.98 -10.61 2.10
CA VAL A 33 20.08 -10.60 3.08
C VAL A 33 19.83 -11.63 4.20
N ARG A 34 18.56 -11.87 4.50
CA ARG A 34 18.06 -13.03 5.25
C ARG A 34 16.74 -13.50 4.63
N VAL A 35 16.56 -14.81 4.51
CA VAL A 35 15.31 -15.40 4.00
C VAL A 35 14.34 -15.58 5.16
N TYR A 36 13.30 -14.77 5.20
CA TYR A 36 12.21 -14.88 6.17
C TYR A 36 11.06 -15.69 5.58
N ARG A 37 10.60 -16.73 6.28
CA ARG A 37 9.30 -17.33 5.95
C ARG A 37 8.19 -16.43 6.47
N MET A 38 7.06 -16.40 5.78
CA MET A 38 5.91 -15.60 6.20
C MET A 38 5.43 -15.95 7.62
N ALA A 39 5.40 -17.25 7.95
CA ALA A 39 5.04 -17.73 9.28
C ALA A 39 5.98 -17.26 10.42
N ASP A 40 7.27 -17.05 10.09
CA ASP A 40 8.27 -16.60 11.07
C ASP A 40 8.10 -15.11 11.41
N LEU A 41 7.62 -14.31 10.44
CA LEU A 41 7.34 -12.88 10.65
C LEU A 41 6.14 -12.66 11.59
N VAL A 42 5.18 -13.58 11.58
CA VAL A 42 4.00 -13.54 12.46
C VAL A 42 4.39 -13.87 13.89
N SER A 43 5.10 -14.99 14.08
CA SER A 43 5.56 -15.46 15.40
C SER A 43 6.61 -14.53 16.00
N GLY A 44 7.38 -13.88 15.14
CA GLY A 44 8.45 -12.95 15.48
C GLY A 44 7.99 -11.51 15.67
N GLY A 45 6.68 -11.20 15.73
CA GLY A 45 6.20 -9.86 16.11
C GLY A 45 6.52 -8.75 15.10
N VAL A 46 6.46 -9.05 13.80
CA VAL A 46 6.68 -8.03 12.77
C VAL A 46 5.54 -7.04 12.74
N SER A 47 5.78 -5.84 13.26
CA SER A 47 4.76 -4.80 13.42
C SER A 47 4.63 -3.87 12.21
N SER A 48 5.67 -3.78 11.39
CA SER A 48 5.68 -2.93 10.20
C SER A 48 6.78 -3.34 9.23
N ALA A 49 6.55 -3.06 7.95
CA ALA A 49 7.54 -3.19 6.90
C ALA A 49 7.71 -1.85 6.16
N ASP A 50 8.89 -1.22 6.27
CA ASP A 50 9.18 0.02 5.54
C ASP A 50 9.73 -0.34 4.17
N PHE A 51 9.04 0.10 3.12
CA PHE A 51 9.54 0.02 1.75
C PHE A 51 10.43 1.23 1.50
N ALA A 52 11.68 1.07 1.10
CA ALA A 52 12.52 2.11 0.47
C ALA A 52 12.61 1.81 -1.04
N PRO A 53 12.85 2.78 -1.95
CA PRO A 53 13.20 4.16 -1.65
C PRO A 53 11.99 4.96 -1.16
N VAL A 54 10.78 4.45 -1.43
CA VAL A 54 9.57 4.48 -0.61
C VAL A 54 9.62 5.46 0.57
N GLY A 55 10.22 5.02 1.70
CA GLY A 55 10.21 5.74 2.97
C GLY A 55 8.82 6.23 3.34
N ASP A 56 7.80 5.61 2.75
CA ASP A 56 6.51 6.23 2.53
C ASP A 56 5.64 5.79 3.68
N GLY A 57 5.56 6.64 4.70
CA GLY A 57 4.79 6.38 5.91
C GLY A 57 3.30 6.15 5.66
N ARG A 58 2.85 6.35 4.42
CA ARG A 58 1.52 5.98 3.94
C ARG A 58 1.30 4.47 3.91
N PHE A 59 2.32 3.65 3.74
CA PHE A 59 2.18 2.19 3.72
C PHE A 59 2.59 1.56 5.04
N ARG A 60 1.75 0.66 5.55
CA ARG A 60 2.09 -0.26 6.64
C ARG A 60 1.75 -1.68 6.24
N LEU A 61 2.50 -2.63 6.76
CA LEU A 61 2.32 -4.04 6.47
C LEU A 61 2.12 -4.80 7.78
N GLY A 62 1.05 -5.57 7.86
CA GLY A 62 0.79 -6.56 8.89
C GLY A 62 0.65 -7.94 8.28
N VAL A 63 1.18 -8.97 8.93
CA VAL A 63 0.99 -10.36 8.51
C VAL A 63 0.06 -11.04 9.50
N ASN A 64 -1.07 -11.56 9.02
CA ASN A 64 -2.03 -12.32 9.82
C ASN A 64 -2.02 -13.80 9.40
N ASP A 65 -1.53 -14.67 10.28
CA ASP A 65 -1.43 -16.12 10.04
C ASP A 65 -2.69 -16.89 10.38
N GLU A 66 -3.58 -16.34 11.22
CA GLU A 66 -4.85 -17.00 11.54
C GLU A 66 -5.72 -17.12 10.29
N ASP A 67 -5.69 -16.07 9.47
CA ASP A 67 -6.49 -15.96 8.25
C ASP A 67 -5.66 -16.12 6.95
N GLY A 68 -4.33 -16.23 7.06
CA GLY A 68 -3.44 -16.51 5.93
C GLY A 68 -3.28 -15.35 4.94
N TYR A 69 -3.39 -14.10 5.40
CA TYR A 69 -3.22 -12.91 4.59
C TYR A 69 -2.17 -11.94 5.11
N VAL A 70 -1.61 -11.17 4.19
CA VAL A 70 -0.88 -9.95 4.47
C VAL A 70 -1.82 -8.79 4.27
N THR A 71 -1.96 -7.96 5.30
CA THR A 71 -2.63 -6.66 5.22
C THR A 71 -1.59 -5.62 4.85
N ILE A 72 -1.86 -4.88 3.77
CA ILE A 72 -1.16 -3.63 3.46
C ILE A 72 -2.15 -2.51 3.74
N GLU A 73 -1.85 -1.72 4.76
CA GLU A 73 -2.57 -0.49 5.05
C GLU A 73 -1.98 0.63 4.21
N PHE A 74 -2.85 1.44 3.62
CA PHE A 74 -2.49 2.65 2.88
C PHE A 74 -3.26 3.84 3.42
N VAL A 75 -2.54 4.91 3.77
CA VAL A 75 -3.10 6.16 4.27
C VAL A 75 -2.67 7.31 3.37
N GLU A 76 -3.61 8.10 2.86
CA GLU A 76 -3.32 9.24 1.97
C GLU A 76 -3.97 10.52 2.50
N PRO A 77 -3.20 11.59 2.77
CA PRO A 77 -3.78 12.90 3.07
C PRO A 77 -4.61 13.44 1.90
N LEU A 78 -5.89 13.73 2.16
CA LEU A 78 -6.83 14.20 1.14
C LEU A 78 -6.54 15.64 0.70
N ALA A 79 -5.93 16.46 1.57
CA ALA A 79 -5.55 17.83 1.26
C ALA A 79 -4.66 17.92 -0.01
N LEU A 80 -3.89 16.88 -0.29
CA LEU A 80 -3.05 16.80 -1.47
C LEU A 80 -3.86 16.72 -2.78
N HIS A 81 -5.10 16.24 -2.76
CA HIS A 81 -5.87 16.01 -3.99
C HIS A 81 -6.78 17.17 -4.37
N ALA A 82 -7.15 18.01 -3.41
CA ALA A 82 -8.07 19.13 -3.58
C ALA A 82 -7.67 20.08 -4.74
N GLU A 83 -6.39 20.44 -4.83
CA GLU A 83 -5.87 21.35 -5.86
C GLU A 83 -5.89 20.74 -7.26
N SER A 84 -5.83 19.41 -7.36
CA SER A 84 -5.70 18.69 -8.63
C SER A 84 -7.04 18.42 -9.32
N MET A 85 -8.14 18.50 -8.57
CA MET A 85 -9.50 18.19 -9.04
C MET A 85 -10.50 19.27 -8.57
N PRO A 86 -10.25 20.57 -8.77
CA PRO A 86 -11.02 21.65 -8.13
C PRO A 86 -12.51 21.66 -8.49
N GLU A 87 -12.88 21.15 -9.66
CA GLU A 87 -14.28 21.07 -10.11
C GLU A 87 -15.01 19.86 -9.52
N VAL A 88 -14.31 18.75 -9.29
CA VAL A 88 -14.88 17.50 -8.79
C VAL A 88 -14.88 17.48 -7.26
N TRP A 89 -13.82 18.03 -6.65
CA TRP A 89 -13.56 17.97 -5.21
C TRP A 89 -14.77 18.37 -4.35
N PRO A 90 -15.49 19.49 -4.62
CA PRO A 90 -16.64 19.90 -3.81
C PRO A 90 -17.82 18.91 -3.85
N THR A 91 -17.86 17.99 -4.82
CA THR A 91 -18.94 17.00 -4.98
C THR A 91 -18.63 15.65 -4.33
N VAL A 92 -17.38 15.44 -3.92
CA VAL A 92 -16.89 14.15 -3.42
C VAL A 92 -16.42 14.20 -1.98
N ILE A 93 -16.38 15.38 -1.36
CA ILE A 93 -16.05 15.59 0.06
C ILE A 93 -17.29 15.91 0.89
N ASP A 94 -17.26 15.48 2.15
CA ASP A 94 -18.22 15.87 3.19
C ASP A 94 -17.76 17.16 3.91
N SER A 95 -18.60 17.68 4.81
CA SER A 95 -18.37 18.96 5.50
C SER A 95 -17.16 18.98 6.45
N ASP A 96 -16.67 17.81 6.83
CA ASP A 96 -15.48 17.59 7.67
C ASP A 96 -14.19 17.45 6.83
N GLY A 97 -14.30 17.50 5.49
CA GLY A 97 -13.17 17.40 4.57
C GLY A 97 -12.80 15.96 4.19
N TYR A 98 -13.50 14.95 4.72
CA TYR A 98 -13.34 13.56 4.31
C TYR A 98 -14.05 13.28 2.99
N LEU A 99 -13.74 12.17 2.33
CA LEU A 99 -14.52 11.73 1.18
C LEU A 99 -15.91 11.31 1.64
N THR A 100 -16.93 11.69 0.86
CA THR A 100 -18.26 11.07 0.97
C THR A 100 -18.12 9.55 0.89
N ARG A 101 -19.00 8.82 1.60
CA ARG A 101 -19.00 7.35 1.57
C ARG A 101 -19.02 6.76 0.15
N GLU A 102 -19.75 7.39 -0.77
CA GLU A 102 -19.82 6.94 -2.16
C GLU A 102 -18.53 7.25 -2.95
N ALA A 103 -17.85 8.36 -2.67
CA ALA A 103 -16.54 8.65 -3.23
C ALA A 103 -15.47 7.68 -2.69
N ALA A 104 -15.43 7.43 -1.39
CA ALA A 104 -14.54 6.46 -0.77
C ALA A 104 -14.74 5.06 -1.37
N LYS A 105 -15.99 4.62 -1.55
CA LYS A 105 -16.32 3.35 -2.20
C LYS A 105 -15.83 3.29 -3.65
N ARG A 106 -15.99 4.35 -4.44
CA ARG A 106 -15.50 4.40 -5.83
C ARG A 106 -13.97 4.31 -5.90
N VAL A 107 -13.28 4.95 -4.97
CA VAL A 107 -11.82 4.87 -4.83
C VAL A 107 -11.38 3.45 -4.48
N ALA A 108 -12.00 2.82 -3.47
CA ALA A 108 -11.72 1.43 -3.10
C ALA A 108 -11.99 0.45 -4.26
N GLN A 109 -13.10 0.63 -5.00
CA GLN A 109 -13.40 -0.16 -6.18
C GLN A 109 -12.40 0.03 -7.31
N ARG A 110 -11.88 1.26 -7.49
CA ARG A 110 -10.83 1.53 -8.46
C ARG A 110 -9.56 0.82 -8.09
N LEU A 111 -9.15 0.92 -6.83
CA LEU A 111 -7.99 0.21 -6.33
C LEU A 111 -8.16 -1.30 -6.57
N HIS A 112 -9.31 -1.85 -6.17
CA HIS A 112 -9.62 -3.25 -6.41
C HIS A 112 -9.45 -3.66 -7.88
N LYS A 113 -9.92 -2.85 -8.85
CA LYS A 113 -9.75 -3.10 -10.28
C LYS A 113 -8.29 -3.02 -10.78
N LEU A 114 -7.44 -2.26 -10.10
CA LEU A 114 -6.02 -2.13 -10.45
C LEU A 114 -5.17 -3.27 -9.87
N LEU A 115 -5.65 -3.92 -8.82
CA LEU A 115 -4.91 -4.95 -8.11
C LEU A 115 -5.29 -6.36 -8.60
N PRO A 116 -4.32 -7.27 -8.74
CA PRO A 116 -4.57 -8.66 -9.11
C PRO A 116 -5.04 -9.48 -7.88
N LEU A 117 -6.08 -9.01 -7.20
CA LEU A 117 -6.61 -9.58 -5.96
C LEU A 117 -8.00 -10.20 -6.17
N PRO A 118 -8.39 -11.21 -5.37
CA PRO A 118 -9.76 -11.69 -5.33
C PRO A 118 -10.72 -10.58 -4.87
N ASN A 119 -12.02 -10.71 -5.20
CA ASN A 119 -13.05 -9.65 -5.11
C ASN A 119 -13.12 -8.87 -3.78
N ASP A 120 -12.66 -9.45 -2.67
CA ASP A 120 -12.71 -8.86 -1.32
C ASP A 120 -11.33 -8.38 -0.81
N GLY A 121 -10.33 -8.28 -1.68
CA GLY A 121 -8.96 -7.95 -1.31
C GLY A 121 -8.70 -6.47 -0.99
N VAL A 122 -9.71 -5.59 -1.03
CA VAL A 122 -9.57 -4.16 -0.75
C VAL A 122 -10.78 -3.66 0.02
N GLU A 123 -10.53 -2.98 1.14
CA GLU A 123 -11.55 -2.40 2.00
C GLU A 123 -11.20 -0.94 2.35
N HIS A 124 -12.20 -0.06 2.33
CA HIS A 124 -12.07 1.27 2.92
C HIS A 124 -12.16 1.16 4.44
N THR A 125 -11.24 1.81 5.16
CA THR A 125 -11.18 1.67 6.61
C THR A 125 -11.06 3.03 7.27
N ASP A 126 -12.20 3.52 7.78
CA ASP A 126 -12.32 4.79 8.52
C ASP A 126 -11.40 4.81 9.77
N ARG A 127 -10.98 3.65 10.28
CA ARG A 127 -10.07 3.53 11.45
C ARG A 127 -8.59 3.80 11.12
N LEU A 128 -8.21 3.80 9.85
CA LEU A 128 -6.85 4.12 9.42
C LEU A 128 -6.69 5.62 9.15
N GLU A 129 -7.78 6.36 9.25
CA GLU A 129 -7.78 7.80 9.07
C GLU A 129 -7.07 8.48 10.26
N HIS A 130 -6.11 9.35 9.98
CA HIS A 130 -5.37 10.05 11.04
C HIS A 130 -6.19 11.23 11.55
N GLU A 131 -6.41 11.30 12.86
CA GLU A 131 -7.31 12.30 13.47
C GLU A 131 -6.83 13.76 13.32
N SER A 132 -5.59 14.00 12.91
CA SER A 132 -5.04 15.36 12.75
C SER A 132 -5.42 16.03 11.44
N GLU A 133 -5.75 15.28 10.38
CA GLU A 133 -6.12 15.82 9.07
C GLU A 133 -6.97 14.83 8.26
N PRO A 134 -7.87 15.29 7.35
CA PRO A 134 -8.62 14.39 6.51
C PRO A 134 -7.72 13.50 5.65
N THR A 135 -7.85 12.18 5.82
CA THR A 135 -7.06 11.17 5.14
C THR A 135 -7.98 10.07 4.60
N LEU A 136 -7.60 9.45 3.50
CA LEU A 136 -8.17 8.19 3.02
C LEU A 136 -7.43 7.02 3.66
N GLY A 137 -8.16 6.14 4.35
CA GLY A 137 -7.64 4.87 4.86
C GLY A 137 -8.09 3.68 4.03
N MET A 138 -7.17 2.82 3.60
CA MET A 138 -7.49 1.58 2.89
C MET A 138 -6.70 0.39 3.43
N SER A 139 -7.38 -0.74 3.56
CA SER A 139 -6.80 -2.04 3.87
C SER A 139 -6.79 -2.91 2.62
N ILE A 140 -5.62 -3.44 2.25
CA ILE A 140 -5.44 -4.32 1.11
C ILE A 140 -5.03 -5.69 1.64
N TYR A 141 -5.84 -6.71 1.37
CA TYR A 141 -5.60 -8.07 1.83
C TYR A 141 -5.06 -8.91 0.67
N SER A 142 -3.85 -9.44 0.84
CA SER A 142 -3.25 -10.34 -0.13
C SER A 142 -2.96 -11.70 0.49
N PRO A 143 -3.34 -12.81 -0.16
CA PRO A 143 -3.06 -14.13 0.37
C PRO A 143 -1.57 -14.45 0.32
N TYR A 144 -1.10 -15.17 1.33
CA TYR A 144 0.24 -15.76 1.33
C TYR A 144 0.21 -17.27 1.58
N ARG A 145 1.26 -17.97 1.16
CA ARG A 145 1.44 -19.40 1.48
C ARG A 145 2.32 -19.53 2.72
N ARG A 146 1.93 -20.36 3.68
CA ARG A 146 2.65 -20.48 4.96
C ARG A 146 4.14 -20.85 4.80
N ASP A 147 4.46 -21.62 3.77
CA ASP A 147 5.82 -22.05 3.43
C ASP A 147 6.57 -21.07 2.51
N GLU A 148 5.91 -20.04 1.97
CA GLU A 148 6.58 -19.05 1.13
C GLU A 148 7.39 -18.04 1.95
N THR A 149 8.40 -17.49 1.30
CA THR A 149 9.26 -16.46 1.87
C THR A 149 8.66 -15.09 1.63
N PHE A 150 8.97 -14.13 2.49
CA PHE A 150 8.55 -12.74 2.29
C PHE A 150 8.99 -12.19 0.94
N GLY A 151 10.25 -12.46 0.54
CA GLY A 151 10.75 -12.00 -0.75
C GLY A 151 9.97 -12.59 -1.93
N PHE A 152 9.61 -13.88 -1.86
CA PHE A 152 8.79 -14.52 -2.89
C PHE A 152 7.37 -13.95 -2.94
N TRP A 153 6.73 -13.77 -1.78
CA TRP A 153 5.43 -13.10 -1.68
C TRP A 153 5.49 -11.67 -2.26
N PHE A 154 6.53 -10.91 -1.90
CA PHE A 154 6.70 -9.53 -2.32
C PHE A 154 6.91 -9.41 -3.84
N ASP A 155 7.72 -10.27 -4.43
CA ASP A 155 7.91 -10.31 -5.89
C ASP A 155 6.65 -10.75 -6.64
N ARG A 156 5.93 -11.73 -6.08
CA ARG A 156 4.70 -12.27 -6.65
C ARG A 156 3.56 -11.26 -6.65
N ILE A 157 3.34 -10.57 -5.53
CA ILE A 157 2.18 -9.68 -5.36
C ILE A 157 2.52 -8.36 -4.68
N GLY A 158 3.25 -8.36 -3.56
CA GLY A 158 3.42 -7.16 -2.72
C GLY A 158 3.97 -5.93 -3.47
N ARG A 159 4.98 -6.12 -4.32
CA ARG A 159 5.55 -5.07 -5.17
C ARG A 159 4.50 -4.50 -6.12
N GLN A 160 3.72 -5.37 -6.77
CA GLN A 160 2.68 -4.94 -7.71
C GLN A 160 1.63 -4.08 -7.00
N LEU A 161 1.21 -4.50 -5.80
CA LEU A 161 0.24 -3.74 -5.00
C LEU A 161 0.70 -2.30 -4.74
N ILE A 162 1.94 -2.13 -4.28
CA ILE A 162 2.50 -0.81 -3.98
C ILE A 162 2.66 0.01 -5.25
N THR A 163 3.21 -0.56 -6.32
CA THR A 163 3.48 0.16 -7.58
C THR A 163 2.23 0.62 -8.32
N GLN A 164 1.05 0.03 -8.03
CA GLN A 164 -0.22 0.45 -8.61
C GLN A 164 -0.87 1.59 -7.81
N VAL A 165 -0.52 1.72 -6.53
CA VAL A 165 -1.03 2.76 -5.62
C VAL A 165 -0.18 4.03 -5.69
N VAL A 166 1.15 3.88 -5.75
CA VAL A 166 2.10 4.99 -5.86
C VAL A 166 2.91 4.90 -7.14
N ASP A 167 3.20 6.04 -7.74
CA ASP A 167 4.10 6.11 -8.89
C ASP A 167 5.54 5.90 -8.42
N VAL A 168 6.02 4.65 -8.48
CA VAL A 168 7.39 4.30 -8.05
C VAL A 168 8.48 4.80 -9.01
N ALA A 169 8.10 5.27 -10.21
CA ALA A 169 9.03 5.89 -11.14
C ALA A 169 9.28 7.36 -10.78
N ASP A 170 8.32 7.98 -10.07
CA ASP A 170 8.42 9.30 -9.49
C ASP A 170 8.34 9.23 -7.95
N PRO A 171 9.45 8.96 -7.24
CA PRO A 171 9.48 8.98 -5.77
C PRO A 171 9.22 10.37 -5.17
N GLN A 172 9.07 11.42 -5.99
CA GLN A 172 8.61 12.75 -5.60
C GLN A 172 7.12 12.95 -5.89
N ALA A 173 6.42 11.95 -6.45
CA ALA A 173 4.97 11.94 -6.57
C ALA A 173 4.38 11.90 -5.16
N VAL A 174 4.18 13.09 -4.60
CA VAL A 174 3.61 13.34 -3.27
C VAL A 174 2.19 12.77 -3.16
N ARG A 175 1.59 12.30 -4.26
CA ARG A 175 0.16 11.97 -4.38
C ARG A 175 -0.02 10.62 -5.06
N SER A 176 -1.16 9.96 -4.83
CA SER A 176 -1.63 8.80 -5.61
C SER A 176 -2.59 9.22 -6.74
N PRO A 177 -2.14 9.91 -7.81
CA PRO A 177 -3.05 10.54 -8.77
C PRO A 177 -3.91 9.54 -9.53
N TYR A 178 -3.42 8.32 -9.76
CA TYR A 178 -4.13 7.29 -10.54
C TYR A 178 -5.33 6.70 -9.80
N LEU A 179 -5.29 6.73 -8.47
CA LEU A 179 -6.33 6.20 -7.61
C LEU A 179 -7.56 7.12 -7.62
N PHE A 180 -7.34 8.43 -7.49
CA PHE A 180 -8.42 9.42 -7.43
C PHE A 180 -9.01 9.79 -8.78
N ARG A 181 -8.42 9.34 -9.90
CA ARG A 181 -9.08 9.44 -11.23
C ARG A 181 -10.46 8.80 -11.28
N ALA A 182 -10.77 7.84 -10.40
CA ALA A 182 -12.10 7.26 -10.33
C ALA A 182 -13.18 8.22 -9.81
N LEU A 183 -12.79 9.37 -9.27
CA LEU A 183 -13.70 10.42 -8.87
C LEU A 183 -14.06 11.35 -10.04
N ASP A 184 -13.19 11.44 -11.05
CA ASP A 184 -13.45 12.20 -12.27
C ASP A 184 -14.21 11.31 -13.28
N ASN A 185 -15.51 11.53 -13.40
CA ASN A 185 -16.41 10.78 -14.29
C ASN A 185 -16.38 11.29 -15.76
N ARG A 186 -15.42 12.14 -16.13
CA ARG A 186 -15.32 12.76 -17.46
C ARG A 186 -14.52 11.94 -18.47
#